data_AF-A0A8H7T5W3-F1
#
_entry.id   AF-A0A8H7T5W3-F1
#
_cell.length_a   1.000
_cell.length_b   1.000
_cell.length_c   1.000
_cell.angle_alpha   90.00
_cell.angle_beta   90.00
_cell.angle_gamma   90.00
#
_symmetry.space_group_name_H-M   'P 1'
#
loop_
_entity.id
_entity.type
_entity.pdbx_description
1 polymer ?
#
loop_
_entity_poly.entity_id
_entity_poly.type
_entity_poly.pdbx_seq_one_letter_code
_entity_poly.pdbx_strand_id
1 'polypeptide(L)'
;MYALIFTICASLFTVASAAPAAVDCTQALLKEATDTYLAAQSSGKPLTGVTEYFENDKTAAIASGIQSQALKIDHNRSYYDTTTCATYTEVVVADKAKPYVIGTQMHVTDGKISNVRSLVTTTGDWLFNATGTLYYTSRENWGVIPIADRDTRAVIQAAGDAYLDLFLDKNTVVPWGAPCARLEGGIYTGKGLQTDSCNVGVPSGLDLTNRRYVIDETVGAVDVFLNFGGKTGLPDSHEFRIEKGKIRFVHTITVQRK
;
A
#
# COMPACT_ATOMS: atom_id res chain seq x y z
N MET A 1 3.42 17.39 -84.45
CA MET A 1 2.57 17.48 -83.24
C MET A 1 2.91 16.28 -82.36
N TYR A 2 3.84 16.43 -81.41
CA TYR A 2 4.17 15.42 -80.41
C TYR A 2 3.94 16.05 -79.04
N ALA A 3 2.98 15.52 -78.28
CA ALA A 3 2.65 15.99 -76.94
C ALA A 3 3.51 15.25 -75.91
N LEU A 4 4.33 15.99 -75.15
CA LEU A 4 5.05 15.47 -73.98
C LEU A 4 4.07 15.40 -72.80
N ILE A 5 3.86 14.20 -72.26
CA ILE A 5 3.12 13.97 -71.02
C ILE A 5 4.13 14.04 -69.86
N PHE A 6 4.01 15.07 -69.01
CA PHE A 6 4.74 15.15 -67.74
C PHE A 6 3.96 14.40 -66.66
N THR A 7 4.47 13.26 -66.21
CA THR A 7 3.94 12.52 -65.06
C THR A 7 4.53 13.11 -63.78
N ILE A 8 3.71 13.81 -62.99
CA ILE A 8 4.08 14.32 -61.67
C ILE A 8 3.97 13.16 -60.68
N CYS A 9 5.10 12.66 -60.20
CA CYS A 9 5.17 11.66 -59.14
C CYS A 9 5.04 12.36 -57.79
N ALA A 10 3.85 12.34 -57.19
CA ALA A 10 3.62 12.87 -55.84
C ALA A 10 4.16 11.90 -54.79
N SER A 11 5.32 12.20 -54.23
CA SER A 11 5.93 11.45 -53.13
C SER A 11 5.12 11.69 -51.84
N LEU A 12 4.28 10.73 -51.44
CA LEU A 12 3.68 10.73 -50.10
C LEU A 12 4.77 10.45 -49.05
N PHE A 13 5.20 11.49 -48.34
CA PHE A 13 5.96 11.32 -47.10
C PHE A 13 5.01 10.85 -45.99
N THR A 14 5.05 9.57 -45.66
CA THR A 14 4.44 9.03 -44.44
C THR A 14 5.27 9.45 -43.25
N VAL A 15 4.79 10.44 -42.49
CA VAL A 15 5.36 10.78 -41.18
C VAL A 15 4.94 9.66 -40.22
N ALA A 16 5.87 8.75 -39.93
CA ALA A 16 5.67 7.74 -38.90
C ALA A 16 5.69 8.43 -37.53
N SER A 17 4.51 8.66 -36.95
CA SER A 17 4.39 9.07 -35.55
C SER A 17 4.90 7.94 -34.66
N ALA A 18 6.10 8.10 -34.09
CA ALA A 18 6.56 7.22 -33.04
C ALA A 18 5.60 7.36 -31.86
N ALA A 19 4.90 6.27 -31.51
CA ALA A 19 4.14 6.23 -30.27
C ALA A 19 5.12 6.49 -29.10
N PRO A 20 4.73 7.29 -28.09
CA PRO A 20 5.53 7.42 -26.88
C PRO A 20 5.81 6.02 -26.33
N ALA A 21 7.08 5.73 -26.01
CA ALA A 21 7.41 4.49 -25.32
C ALA A 21 6.64 4.44 -23.99
N ALA A 22 6.03 3.29 -23.69
CA ALA A 22 5.45 3.06 -22.37
C ALA A 22 6.55 3.26 -21.32
N VAL A 23 6.28 4.06 -20.28
CA VAL A 23 7.24 4.24 -19.19
C VAL A 23 7.29 2.94 -18.40
N ASP A 24 8.45 2.29 -18.39
CA ASP A 24 8.65 1.06 -17.63
C ASP A 24 8.41 1.29 -16.14
N CYS A 25 7.65 0.38 -15.53
CA CYS A 25 7.36 0.42 -14.11
C CYS A 25 8.56 -0.03 -13.28
N THR A 26 9.46 0.91 -12.99
CA THR A 26 10.68 0.60 -12.23
C THR A 26 10.52 0.91 -10.74
N GLN A 27 11.29 0.21 -9.90
CA GLN A 27 11.36 0.52 -8.47
C GLN A 27 11.81 1.98 -8.23
N ALA A 28 12.72 2.50 -9.06
CA ALA A 28 13.20 3.87 -8.96
C ALA A 28 12.07 4.89 -9.20
N LEU A 29 11.24 4.67 -10.23
CA LEU A 29 10.05 5.49 -10.50
C LEU A 29 9.07 5.48 -9.33
N LEU A 30 8.77 4.29 -8.81
CA LEU A 30 7.86 4.14 -7.67
C LEU A 30 8.40 4.81 -6.41
N LYS A 31 9.72 4.71 -6.17
CA LYS A 31 10.37 5.42 -5.07
C LYS A 31 10.27 6.93 -5.23
N GLU A 32 10.53 7.48 -6.41
CA GLU A 32 10.40 8.92 -6.68
C GLU A 32 8.97 9.42 -6.45
N ALA A 33 7.97 8.64 -6.87
CA ALA A 33 6.57 8.93 -6.62
C ALA A 33 6.25 8.96 -5.11
N THR A 34 6.73 7.97 -4.35
CA THR A 34 6.61 7.93 -2.88
C THR A 34 7.31 9.11 -2.20
N ASP A 35 8.54 9.43 -2.58
CA ASP A 35 9.29 10.57 -2.03
C ASP A 35 8.51 11.89 -2.27
N THR A 36 7.91 12.03 -3.46
CA THR A 36 7.05 13.17 -3.82
C THR A 36 5.79 13.24 -2.96
N TYR A 37 5.13 12.09 -2.73
CA TYR A 37 3.99 11.99 -1.82
C TYR A 37 4.35 12.38 -0.38
N LEU A 38 5.46 11.86 0.16
CA LEU A 38 5.90 12.15 1.53
C LEU A 38 6.26 13.62 1.71
N ALA A 39 6.88 14.25 0.70
CA ALA A 39 7.17 15.69 0.71
C ALA A 39 5.89 16.54 0.67
N ALA A 40 4.90 16.14 -0.14
CA ALA A 40 3.58 16.78 -0.19
C ALA A 40 2.87 16.69 1.18
N GLN A 41 2.81 15.50 1.75
CA GLN A 41 2.18 15.26 3.07
C GLN A 41 2.89 16.02 4.20
N SER A 42 4.23 16.06 4.17
CA SER A 42 5.01 16.77 5.20
C SER A 42 4.81 18.29 5.14
N SER A 43 4.67 18.84 3.94
CA SER A 43 4.51 20.28 3.74
C SER A 43 3.06 20.77 3.78
N GLY A 44 2.07 19.86 3.73
CA GLY A 44 0.66 20.21 3.57
C GLY A 44 0.36 20.85 2.21
N LYS A 45 1.21 20.61 1.20
CA LYS A 45 1.04 21.09 -0.18
C LYS A 45 0.59 19.92 -1.03
N PRO A 46 -0.70 19.85 -1.39
CA PRO A 46 -1.22 18.70 -2.11
C PRO A 46 -0.50 18.40 -3.43
N LEU A 47 -0.45 17.12 -3.80
CA LEU A 47 -0.03 16.65 -5.11
C LEU A 47 -0.91 17.29 -6.19
N THR A 48 -0.29 17.48 -7.35
CA THR A 48 -0.97 17.99 -8.54
C THR A 48 -1.11 16.87 -9.57
N GLY A 49 -2.11 16.95 -10.43
CA GLY A 49 -2.33 15.95 -11.49
C GLY A 49 -2.97 14.62 -11.03
N VAL A 50 -3.32 14.49 -9.75
CA VAL A 50 -4.09 13.34 -9.23
C VAL A 50 -5.50 13.39 -9.81
N THR A 51 -5.90 12.34 -10.53
CA THR A 51 -7.23 12.23 -11.15
C THR A 51 -8.25 11.59 -10.23
N GLU A 52 -7.79 10.73 -9.32
CA GLU A 52 -8.64 10.01 -8.38
C GLU A 52 -8.06 10.08 -6.97
N TYR A 53 -8.84 10.64 -6.04
CA TYR A 53 -8.45 10.78 -4.66
C TYR A 53 -9.53 10.21 -3.73
N PHE A 54 -9.12 9.31 -2.85
CA PHE A 54 -10.00 8.69 -1.86
C PHE A 54 -9.40 8.79 -0.46
N GLU A 55 -10.25 9.08 0.50
CA GLU A 55 -9.95 8.93 1.92
C GLU A 55 -11.01 8.04 2.57
N ASN A 56 -10.56 7.03 3.32
CA ASN A 56 -11.44 6.14 4.08
C ASN A 56 -12.55 5.53 3.21
N ASP A 57 -12.16 5.04 2.02
CA ASP A 57 -13.02 4.49 0.96
C ASP A 57 -14.11 5.42 0.41
N LYS A 58 -13.97 6.74 0.61
CA LYS A 58 -14.87 7.76 0.05
C LYS A 58 -14.11 8.66 -0.93
N THR A 59 -14.74 9.03 -2.03
CA THR A 59 -14.22 10.10 -2.89
C THR A 59 -14.06 11.37 -2.07
N ALA A 60 -12.88 11.98 -2.16
CA ALA A 60 -12.53 13.19 -1.42
C ALA A 60 -11.83 14.19 -2.34
N ALA A 61 -11.64 15.42 -1.86
CA ALA A 61 -10.86 16.43 -2.54
C ALA A 61 -9.48 16.55 -1.89
N ILE A 62 -8.42 16.32 -2.67
CA ILE A 62 -7.04 16.37 -2.18
C ILE A 62 -6.66 17.73 -1.57
N ALA A 63 -7.28 18.81 -2.07
CA ALA A 63 -7.10 20.18 -1.59
C ALA A 63 -7.64 20.43 -0.16
N SER A 64 -8.53 19.59 0.34
CA SER A 64 -9.13 19.70 1.67
C SER A 64 -8.94 18.44 2.54
N GLY A 65 -8.25 17.43 2.00
CA GLY A 65 -8.01 16.16 2.65
C GLY A 65 -6.83 16.16 3.62
N ILE A 66 -6.39 14.97 4.04
CA ILE A 66 -5.22 14.79 4.91
C ILE A 66 -3.95 15.38 4.30
N GLN A 67 -3.83 15.40 2.98
CA GLN A 67 -2.64 15.92 2.31
C GLN A 67 -2.54 17.46 2.31
N SER A 68 -3.64 18.18 2.57
CA SER A 68 -3.59 19.64 2.77
C SER A 68 -3.17 20.02 4.18
N GLN A 69 -2.95 19.04 5.07
CA GLN A 69 -2.45 19.23 6.41
C GLN A 69 -0.97 18.92 6.46
N ALA A 70 -0.15 19.88 6.91
CA ALA A 70 1.26 19.64 7.14
C ALA A 70 1.42 18.71 8.35
N LEU A 71 2.02 17.54 8.13
CA LEU A 71 2.25 16.54 9.17
C LEU A 71 3.75 16.34 9.40
N LYS A 72 4.18 16.35 10.66
CA LYS A 72 5.53 15.89 11.02
C LYS A 72 5.53 14.36 11.03
N ILE A 73 6.03 13.75 9.95
CA ILE A 73 6.16 12.30 9.85
C ILE A 73 7.26 11.83 10.82
N ASP A 74 6.90 11.00 11.80
CA ASP A 74 7.86 10.44 12.77
C ASP A 74 8.40 9.08 12.31
N HIS A 75 7.62 8.34 11.51
CA HIS A 75 8.05 7.10 10.86
C HIS A 75 7.27 6.91 9.56
N ASN A 76 7.90 6.28 8.56
CA ASN A 76 7.23 5.74 7.40
C ASN A 76 7.92 4.47 6.88
N ARG A 77 7.15 3.64 6.20
CA ARG A 77 7.61 2.44 5.47
C ARG A 77 6.84 2.35 4.16
N SER A 78 7.53 1.99 3.07
CA SER A 78 6.95 1.96 1.73
C SER A 78 7.28 0.69 0.97
N TYR A 79 6.37 0.30 0.07
CA TYR A 79 6.49 -0.86 -0.82
C TYR A 79 6.30 -0.47 -2.26
N TYR A 80 6.99 -1.17 -3.15
CA TYR A 80 7.08 -0.85 -4.56
C TYR A 80 6.67 -2.05 -5.42
N ASP A 81 5.40 -2.07 -5.82
CA ASP A 81 4.85 -3.11 -6.68
C ASP A 81 5.09 -2.78 -8.15
N THR A 82 6.22 -3.28 -8.67
CA THR A 82 6.60 -3.09 -10.08
C THR A 82 5.72 -3.87 -11.07
N THR A 83 4.92 -4.83 -10.59
CA THR A 83 4.01 -5.61 -11.45
C THR A 83 2.73 -4.83 -11.74
N THR A 84 2.18 -4.15 -10.74
CA THR A 84 0.91 -3.39 -10.86
C THR A 84 1.12 -1.88 -10.96
N CYS A 85 2.37 -1.44 -10.88
CA CYS A 85 2.76 -0.04 -10.85
C CYS A 85 2.09 0.76 -9.74
N ALA A 86 2.16 0.17 -8.54
CA ALA A 86 1.56 0.72 -7.34
C ALA A 86 2.57 0.81 -6.20
N THR A 87 2.29 1.68 -5.25
CA THR A 87 3.04 1.79 -3.99
C THR A 87 2.10 1.70 -2.82
N TYR A 88 2.57 1.17 -1.71
CA TYR A 88 1.95 1.33 -0.39
C TYR A 88 2.89 2.15 0.49
N THR A 89 2.35 2.95 1.39
CA THR A 89 3.13 3.62 2.43
C THR A 89 2.34 3.70 3.74
N GLU A 90 2.90 3.14 4.82
CA GLU A 90 2.47 3.41 6.20
C GLU A 90 3.18 4.70 6.66
N VAL A 91 2.43 5.66 7.18
CA VAL A 91 2.92 6.88 7.80
C VAL A 91 2.43 6.94 9.24
N VAL A 92 3.35 7.18 10.18
CA VAL A 92 3.03 7.41 11.60
C VAL A 92 3.38 8.84 11.99
N VAL A 93 2.39 9.53 12.54
CA VAL A 93 2.48 10.88 13.10
C VAL A 93 2.12 10.76 14.57
N ALA A 94 3.10 10.84 15.44
CA ALA A 94 2.95 10.72 16.89
C ALA A 94 2.82 12.10 17.57
N ASP A 95 2.34 13.10 16.83
CA ASP A 95 2.00 14.42 17.38
C ASP A 95 0.89 14.28 18.44
N LYS A 96 1.07 14.96 19.58
CA LYS A 96 0.14 14.84 20.71
C LYS A 96 -1.22 15.47 20.45
N ALA A 97 -1.28 16.52 19.63
CA ALA A 97 -2.52 17.25 19.34
C ALA A 97 -3.26 16.65 18.15
N LYS A 98 -2.52 16.16 17.15
CA LYS A 98 -3.07 15.58 15.91
C LYS A 98 -2.32 14.31 15.51
N PRO A 99 -2.49 13.21 16.25
CA PRO A 99 -1.86 11.94 15.91
C PRO A 99 -2.54 11.28 14.71
N TYR A 100 -1.76 10.62 13.85
CA TYR A 100 -2.27 9.83 12.74
C TYR A 100 -1.46 8.55 12.52
N VAL A 101 -2.14 7.51 12.04
CA VAL A 101 -1.54 6.37 11.35
C VAL A 101 -2.27 6.26 10.02
N ILE A 102 -1.52 6.37 8.93
CA ILE A 102 -2.07 6.51 7.58
C ILE A 102 -1.48 5.42 6.70
N GLY A 103 -2.32 4.60 6.10
CA GLY A 103 -1.94 3.72 4.99
C GLY A 103 -2.30 4.40 3.68
N THR A 104 -1.39 4.48 2.72
CA THR A 104 -1.68 5.06 1.40
C THR A 104 -1.25 4.13 0.28
N GLN A 105 -2.21 3.73 -0.56
CA GLN A 105 -1.92 3.11 -1.85
C GLN A 105 -1.93 4.18 -2.95
N MET A 106 -0.92 4.16 -3.83
CA MET A 106 -0.86 5.01 -5.03
C MET A 106 -0.67 4.15 -6.27
N HIS A 107 -1.24 4.57 -7.39
CA HIS A 107 -0.92 4.01 -8.71
C HIS A 107 -0.23 5.06 -9.58
N VAL A 108 0.76 4.60 -10.33
CA VAL A 108 1.52 5.42 -11.28
C VAL A 108 1.11 5.04 -12.69
N THR A 109 0.69 6.02 -13.49
CA THR A 109 0.31 5.86 -14.90
C THR A 109 1.10 6.87 -15.72
N ASP A 110 1.75 6.42 -16.79
CA ASP A 110 2.59 7.27 -17.65
C ASP A 110 3.63 8.09 -16.86
N GLY A 111 4.22 7.47 -15.84
CA GLY A 111 5.23 8.09 -14.97
C GLY A 111 4.67 9.14 -13.98
N LYS A 112 3.35 9.25 -13.82
CA LYS A 112 2.70 10.22 -12.93
C LYS A 112 1.78 9.53 -11.92
N ILE A 113 1.69 10.10 -10.73
CA ILE A 113 0.74 9.66 -9.69
C ILE A 113 -0.68 10.00 -10.15
N SER A 114 -1.49 8.98 -10.47
CA SER A 114 -2.85 9.16 -11.04
C SER A 114 -3.94 8.90 -10.00
N ASN A 115 -3.78 7.85 -9.20
CA ASN A 115 -4.72 7.43 -8.17
C ASN A 115 -4.03 7.44 -6.80
N VAL A 116 -4.67 8.05 -5.80
CA VAL A 116 -4.22 8.07 -4.41
C VAL A 116 -5.38 7.68 -3.50
N ARG A 117 -5.20 6.62 -2.71
CA ARG A 117 -6.17 6.13 -1.73
C ARG A 117 -5.51 6.10 -0.37
N SER A 118 -6.06 6.83 0.59
CA SER A 118 -5.55 6.88 1.96
C SER A 118 -6.58 6.32 2.94
N LEU A 119 -6.14 5.47 3.85
CA LEU A 119 -6.85 5.15 5.08
C LEU A 119 -6.21 5.97 6.20
N VAL A 120 -6.98 6.90 6.76
CA VAL A 120 -6.53 7.91 7.71
C VAL A 120 -7.17 7.64 9.07
N THR A 121 -6.41 6.99 9.96
CA THR A 121 -6.83 6.75 11.34
C THR A 121 -6.27 7.81 12.28
N THR A 122 -7.06 8.17 13.29
CA THR A 122 -6.71 9.13 14.34
C THR A 122 -7.45 8.78 15.64
N THR A 123 -7.36 9.64 16.66
CA THR A 123 -8.03 9.46 17.94
C THR A 123 -9.51 9.11 17.76
N GLY A 124 -9.92 7.98 18.34
CA GLY A 124 -11.28 7.45 18.26
C GLY A 124 -11.48 6.32 17.23
N ASP A 125 -10.49 6.06 16.38
CA ASP A 125 -10.45 4.85 15.54
C ASP A 125 -10.07 3.60 16.35
N TRP A 126 -10.28 2.43 15.73
CA TRP A 126 -10.11 1.12 16.37
C TRP A 126 -8.72 0.96 17.01
N LEU A 127 -8.73 0.76 18.34
CA LEU A 127 -7.54 0.58 19.18
C LEU A 127 -6.48 1.70 19.08
N PHE A 128 -6.80 2.82 18.43
CA PHE A 128 -5.82 3.79 17.94
C PHE A 128 -4.89 4.34 19.02
N ASN A 129 -3.59 4.21 18.76
CA ASN A 129 -2.49 4.72 19.56
C ASN A 129 -1.25 4.92 18.66
N ALA A 130 -1.04 6.16 18.20
CA ALA A 130 0.09 6.50 17.33
C ALA A 130 1.46 6.32 18.00
N THR A 131 1.59 6.59 19.31
CA THR A 131 2.88 6.41 20.00
C THR A 131 3.20 4.94 20.21
N GLY A 132 2.19 4.10 20.47
CA GLY A 132 2.31 2.65 20.49
C GLY A 132 2.71 2.11 19.12
N THR A 133 2.03 2.55 18.07
CA THR A 133 2.36 2.17 16.68
C THR A 133 3.81 2.54 16.36
N LEU A 134 4.21 3.80 16.60
CA LEU A 134 5.59 4.27 16.41
C LEU A 134 6.60 3.42 17.19
N TYR A 135 6.28 3.08 18.44
CA TYR A 135 7.17 2.29 19.29
C TYR A 135 7.44 0.91 18.68
N TYR A 136 6.42 0.18 18.21
CA TYR A 136 6.64 -1.17 17.68
C TYR A 136 7.19 -1.15 16.25
N THR A 137 6.59 -0.39 15.34
CA THR A 137 7.01 -0.34 13.92
C THR A 137 8.49 0.07 13.76
N SER A 138 9.00 0.96 14.62
CA SER A 138 10.41 1.38 14.59
C SER A 138 11.42 0.34 15.07
N ARG A 139 10.97 -0.78 15.64
CA ARG A 139 11.80 -1.86 16.20
C ARG A 139 11.74 -3.14 15.38
N GLU A 140 10.85 -3.20 14.41
CA GLU A 140 10.69 -4.36 13.53
C GLU A 140 11.67 -4.30 12.36
N ASN A 141 12.03 -5.48 11.86
CA ASN A 141 12.87 -5.58 10.68
C ASN A 141 12.01 -5.84 9.43
N TRP A 142 11.77 -4.79 8.66
CA TRP A 142 11.12 -4.83 7.34
C TRP A 142 12.12 -4.65 6.20
N GLY A 143 13.40 -4.98 6.45
CA GLY A 143 14.47 -4.77 5.49
C GLY A 143 14.41 -5.71 4.28
N VAL A 144 15.24 -5.41 3.30
CA VAL A 144 15.40 -6.18 2.07
C VAL A 144 15.80 -7.63 2.38
N ILE A 145 15.11 -8.58 1.76
CA ILE A 145 15.45 -10.00 1.81
C ILE A 145 16.54 -10.29 0.78
N PRO A 146 17.55 -11.12 1.10
CA PRO A 146 18.49 -11.65 0.11
C PRO A 146 17.75 -12.34 -1.04
N ILE A 147 18.21 -12.16 -2.28
CA ILE A 147 17.53 -12.70 -3.48
C ILE A 147 17.22 -14.20 -3.35
N ALA A 148 18.14 -14.99 -2.77
CA ALA A 148 17.98 -16.43 -2.59
C ALA A 148 16.89 -16.83 -1.58
N ASP A 149 16.48 -15.92 -0.69
CA ASP A 149 15.46 -16.13 0.34
C ASP A 149 14.12 -15.43 0.01
N ARG A 150 14.05 -14.70 -1.12
CA ARG A 150 12.82 -13.99 -1.52
C ARG A 150 11.74 -14.96 -1.96
N ASP A 151 10.59 -14.87 -1.31
CA ASP A 151 9.39 -15.56 -1.76
C ASP A 151 8.88 -14.96 -3.08
N THR A 152 8.18 -15.78 -3.86
CA THR A 152 7.50 -15.30 -5.06
C THR A 152 6.27 -14.47 -4.68
N ARG A 153 5.84 -13.57 -5.57
CA ARG A 153 4.58 -12.81 -5.43
C ARG A 153 3.39 -13.70 -5.02
N ALA A 154 3.26 -14.87 -5.65
CA ALA A 154 2.18 -15.80 -5.39
C ALA A 154 2.23 -16.37 -3.96
N VAL A 155 3.42 -16.68 -3.45
CA VAL A 155 3.60 -17.16 -2.06
C VAL A 155 3.26 -16.05 -1.06
N ILE A 156 3.72 -14.81 -1.33
CA ILE A 156 3.45 -13.66 -0.48
C ILE A 156 1.94 -13.39 -0.41
N GLN A 157 1.27 -13.33 -1.57
CA GLN A 157 -0.17 -13.11 -1.63
C GLN A 157 -0.95 -14.23 -0.94
N ALA A 158 -0.61 -15.51 -1.21
CA ALA A 158 -1.31 -16.64 -0.63
C ALA A 158 -1.21 -16.68 0.91
N ALA A 159 -0.09 -16.23 1.48
CA ALA A 159 0.05 -16.14 2.94
C ALA A 159 -0.86 -15.04 3.53
N GLY A 160 -0.93 -13.87 2.88
CA GLY A 160 -1.86 -12.80 3.25
C GLY A 160 -3.33 -13.24 3.11
N ASP A 161 -3.68 -13.86 1.98
CA ASP A 161 -5.02 -14.39 1.72
C ASP A 161 -5.45 -15.41 2.78
N ALA A 162 -4.59 -16.35 3.14
CA ALA A 162 -4.89 -17.33 4.19
C ALA A 162 -5.19 -16.66 5.54
N TYR A 163 -4.44 -15.62 5.93
CA TYR A 163 -4.75 -14.87 7.14
C TYR A 163 -6.11 -14.19 7.07
N LEU A 164 -6.44 -13.57 5.94
CA LEU A 164 -7.71 -12.86 5.77
C LEU A 164 -8.90 -13.84 5.73
N ASP A 165 -8.74 -14.99 5.07
CA ASP A 165 -9.75 -16.04 4.98
C ASP A 165 -10.04 -16.70 6.33
N LEU A 166 -9.06 -16.73 7.26
CA LEU A 166 -9.22 -17.23 8.62
C LEU A 166 -10.31 -16.49 9.42
N PHE A 167 -10.65 -15.25 9.06
CA PHE A 167 -11.72 -14.49 9.72
C PHE A 167 -13.09 -15.09 9.43
N LEU A 168 -13.30 -15.65 8.23
CA LEU A 168 -14.55 -16.27 7.82
C LEU A 168 -14.56 -17.78 8.09
N ASP A 169 -13.48 -18.48 7.75
CA ASP A 169 -13.33 -19.93 7.97
C ASP A 169 -12.15 -20.24 8.89
N LYS A 170 -12.47 -20.68 10.12
CA LYS A 170 -11.47 -21.05 11.13
C LYS A 170 -10.69 -22.34 10.82
N ASN A 171 -11.07 -23.08 9.78
CA ASN A 171 -10.31 -24.23 9.30
C ASN A 171 -9.21 -23.83 8.31
N THR A 172 -9.14 -22.56 7.91
CA THR A 172 -8.10 -22.06 7.01
C THR A 172 -6.72 -22.28 7.61
N VAL A 173 -5.85 -22.96 6.83
CA VAL A 173 -4.47 -23.21 7.24
C VAL A 173 -3.63 -21.97 6.93
N VAL A 174 -3.36 -21.18 7.96
CA VAL A 174 -2.51 -19.99 7.84
C VAL A 174 -1.04 -20.38 8.05
N PRO A 175 -0.11 -19.92 7.18
CA PRO A 175 1.30 -20.22 7.32
C PRO A 175 1.95 -19.30 8.38
N TRP A 176 1.65 -19.55 9.66
CA TRP A 176 2.25 -18.79 10.76
C TRP A 176 3.77 -18.98 10.85
N GLY A 177 4.50 -17.89 11.02
CA GLY A 177 5.90 -17.91 11.45
C GLY A 177 6.03 -17.97 12.97
N ALA A 178 7.26 -18.24 13.42
CA ALA A 178 7.68 -18.11 14.81
C ALA A 178 9.10 -17.54 14.82
N PRO A 179 9.33 -16.32 15.35
CA PRO A 179 8.34 -15.43 15.97
C PRO A 179 7.36 -14.82 14.96
N CYS A 180 6.16 -14.46 15.42
CA CYS A 180 5.19 -13.65 14.67
C CYS A 180 4.48 -12.67 15.61
N ALA A 181 4.24 -11.43 15.17
CA ALA A 181 3.46 -10.46 15.94
C ALA A 181 2.49 -9.63 15.08
N ARG A 182 1.40 -9.19 15.71
CA ARG A 182 0.41 -8.27 15.13
C ARG A 182 0.53 -6.91 15.80
N LEU A 183 0.54 -5.84 15.01
CA LEU A 183 0.43 -4.45 15.45
C LEU A 183 -0.93 -3.91 14.99
N GLU A 184 -1.88 -3.82 15.92
CA GLU A 184 -3.27 -3.44 15.65
C GLU A 184 -3.61 -2.15 16.41
N GLY A 185 -3.74 -1.04 15.68
CA GLY A 185 -3.99 0.27 16.28
C GLY A 185 -2.93 0.73 17.30
N GLY A 186 -1.76 0.08 17.37
CA GLY A 186 -0.71 0.35 18.36
C GLY A 186 -0.67 -0.64 19.53
N ILE A 187 -1.57 -1.64 19.55
CA ILE A 187 -1.44 -2.82 20.41
C ILE A 187 -0.58 -3.87 19.70
N TYR A 188 0.33 -4.51 20.44
CA TYR A 188 1.25 -5.50 19.89
C TYR A 188 1.07 -6.85 20.57
N THR A 189 0.92 -7.93 19.80
CA THR A 189 0.75 -9.29 20.37
C THR A 189 2.06 -9.94 20.79
N GLY A 190 3.19 -9.48 20.27
CA GLY A 190 4.52 -10.03 20.55
C GLY A 190 5.13 -9.49 21.86
N LYS A 191 6.02 -10.27 22.46
CA LYS A 191 6.83 -9.90 23.62
C LYS A 191 8.32 -9.84 23.30
N GLY A 192 8.71 -10.00 22.03
CA GLY A 192 10.09 -10.13 21.58
C GLY A 192 10.66 -11.53 21.79
N LEU A 193 9.81 -12.55 21.94
CA LEU A 193 10.20 -13.94 22.20
C LEU A 193 10.13 -14.76 20.91
N GLN A 194 10.98 -15.79 20.78
CA GLN A 194 10.95 -16.72 19.64
C GLN A 194 9.62 -17.48 19.51
N THR A 195 8.88 -17.57 20.62
CA THR A 195 7.57 -18.21 20.71
C THR A 195 6.40 -17.26 20.45
N ASP A 196 6.67 -16.00 20.11
CA ASP A 196 5.61 -15.04 19.78
C ASP A 196 4.78 -15.54 18.59
N SER A 197 3.47 -15.35 18.68
CA SER A 197 2.52 -15.84 17.67
C SER A 197 1.53 -14.75 17.28
N CYS A 198 1.21 -14.73 15.99
CA CYS A 198 0.10 -13.94 15.45
C CYS A 198 -1.25 -14.65 15.57
N ASN A 199 -1.26 -15.95 15.89
CA ASN A 199 -2.49 -16.74 16.02
C ASN A 199 -3.10 -16.63 17.43
N VAL A 200 -3.33 -15.40 17.89
CA VAL A 200 -3.85 -15.13 19.24
C VAL A 200 -4.96 -14.12 19.15
N GLY A 201 -6.20 -14.54 19.41
CA GLY A 201 -7.34 -13.61 19.43
C GLY A 201 -7.77 -13.10 18.06
N VAL A 202 -7.56 -13.88 16.98
CA VAL A 202 -8.06 -13.54 15.65
C VAL A 202 -9.59 -13.70 15.63
N PRO A 203 -10.39 -12.64 15.36
CA PRO A 203 -11.85 -12.69 15.33
C PRO A 203 -12.41 -13.73 14.35
N SER A 204 -13.66 -14.17 14.56
CA SER A 204 -14.36 -15.15 13.71
C SER A 204 -15.69 -14.62 13.18
N GLY A 205 -16.15 -15.15 12.05
CA GLY A 205 -17.44 -14.82 11.45
C GLY A 205 -17.45 -13.48 10.73
N LEU A 206 -16.28 -12.97 10.33
CA LEU A 206 -16.13 -11.72 9.59
C LEU A 206 -15.62 -12.04 8.19
N ASP A 207 -16.29 -11.48 7.19
CA ASP A 207 -15.86 -11.55 5.80
C ASP A 207 -14.98 -10.35 5.48
N LEU A 208 -13.79 -10.59 4.91
CA LEU A 208 -12.83 -9.55 4.55
C LEU A 208 -12.76 -9.46 3.02
N THR A 209 -13.53 -8.49 2.48
CA THR A 209 -13.86 -8.40 1.05
C THR A 209 -13.18 -7.22 0.37
N ASN A 210 -13.36 -7.06 -0.95
CA ASN A 210 -12.86 -5.91 -1.72
C ASN A 210 -11.33 -5.69 -1.58
N ARG A 211 -10.57 -6.79 -1.63
CA ARG A 211 -9.12 -6.81 -1.46
C ARG A 211 -8.41 -6.14 -2.63
N ARG A 212 -7.54 -5.19 -2.32
CA ARG A 212 -6.72 -4.41 -3.27
C ARG A 212 -5.27 -4.47 -2.81
N TYR A 213 -4.41 -5.06 -3.63
CA TYR A 213 -3.08 -5.49 -3.24
C TYR A 213 -1.99 -4.53 -3.72
N VAL A 214 -0.99 -4.34 -2.87
CA VAL A 214 0.35 -3.89 -3.26
C VAL A 214 1.34 -4.92 -2.71
N ILE A 215 2.16 -5.51 -3.58
CA ILE A 215 3.11 -6.55 -3.21
C ILE A 215 4.52 -6.15 -3.62
N ASP A 216 5.46 -6.24 -2.68
CA ASP A 216 6.88 -6.00 -2.91
C ASP A 216 7.69 -7.24 -2.49
N GLU A 217 8.16 -8.00 -3.48
CA GLU A 217 8.95 -9.21 -3.28
C GLU A 217 10.33 -8.93 -2.67
N THR A 218 10.86 -7.70 -2.82
CA THR A 218 12.20 -7.36 -2.36
C THR A 218 12.30 -7.33 -0.84
N VAL A 219 11.19 -6.97 -0.18
CA VAL A 219 11.01 -6.96 1.27
C VAL A 219 9.95 -7.98 1.71
N GLY A 220 9.53 -8.88 0.81
CA GLY A 220 8.49 -9.89 1.03
C GLY A 220 7.28 -9.34 1.77
N ALA A 221 6.69 -8.26 1.28
CA ALA A 221 5.57 -7.60 1.93
C ALA A 221 4.34 -7.57 1.02
N VAL A 222 3.16 -7.61 1.63
CA VAL A 222 1.88 -7.37 0.95
C VAL A 222 1.00 -6.50 1.83
N ASP A 223 0.56 -5.37 1.30
CA ASP A 223 -0.56 -4.61 1.85
C ASP A 223 -1.84 -4.95 1.09
N VAL A 224 -2.94 -5.05 1.85
CA VAL A 224 -4.27 -5.33 1.34
C VAL A 224 -5.25 -4.31 1.91
N PHE A 225 -5.67 -3.36 1.08
CA PHE A 225 -6.83 -2.53 1.37
C PHE A 225 -8.10 -3.37 1.15
N LEU A 226 -9.00 -3.38 2.13
CA LEU A 226 -10.18 -4.24 2.15
C LEU A 226 -11.34 -3.61 2.92
N ASN A 227 -12.51 -4.26 2.85
CA ASN A 227 -13.67 -3.95 3.68
C ASN A 227 -13.78 -4.99 4.80
N PHE A 228 -13.63 -4.54 6.05
CA PHE A 228 -13.63 -5.38 7.25
C PHE A 228 -15.06 -5.61 7.76
N GLY A 229 -15.58 -6.83 7.59
CA GLY A 229 -16.95 -7.18 7.96
C GLY A 229 -17.96 -7.12 6.81
N GLY A 230 -17.53 -7.52 5.61
CA GLY A 230 -18.37 -7.63 4.40
C GLY A 230 -18.43 -6.35 3.58
N LYS A 231 -19.36 -6.32 2.60
CA LYS A 231 -19.45 -5.23 1.60
C LYS A 231 -19.62 -3.83 2.19
N THR A 232 -20.36 -3.72 3.30
CA THR A 232 -20.57 -2.45 4.03
C THR A 232 -19.67 -2.36 5.28
N GLY A 233 -18.62 -3.17 5.33
CA GLY A 233 -17.64 -3.22 6.40
C GLY A 233 -16.82 -1.93 6.50
N LEU A 234 -15.97 -1.89 7.52
CA LEU A 234 -15.09 -0.76 7.77
C LEU A 234 -13.96 -0.69 6.73
N PRO A 235 -13.55 0.52 6.28
CA PRO A 235 -12.33 0.68 5.50
C PRO A 235 -11.13 0.22 6.32
N ASP A 236 -10.33 -0.67 5.76
CA ASP A 236 -9.29 -1.36 6.51
C ASP A 236 -8.08 -1.71 5.63
N SER A 237 -6.90 -1.71 6.23
CA SER A 237 -5.67 -2.23 5.65
C SER A 237 -5.15 -3.33 6.55
N HIS A 238 -4.78 -4.45 5.92
CA HIS A 238 -3.96 -5.49 6.50
C HIS A 238 -2.65 -5.58 5.72
N GLU A 239 -1.56 -5.32 6.40
CA GLU A 239 -0.20 -5.39 5.87
C GLU A 239 0.54 -6.57 6.49
N PHE A 240 1.28 -7.30 5.68
CA PHE A 240 1.97 -8.53 6.07
C PHE A 240 3.43 -8.53 5.66
N ARG A 241 4.29 -9.01 6.58
CA ARG A 241 5.66 -9.44 6.25
C ARG A 241 5.68 -10.95 6.09
N ILE A 242 6.17 -11.44 4.96
CA ILE A 242 6.29 -12.87 4.64
C ILE A 242 7.76 -13.27 4.46
N GLU A 243 8.21 -14.24 5.24
CA GLU A 243 9.57 -14.78 5.19
C GLU A 243 9.52 -16.30 5.06
N LYS A 244 10.11 -16.83 3.97
CA LYS A 244 10.16 -18.26 3.69
C LYS A 244 8.76 -18.89 3.69
N GLY A 245 7.81 -18.17 3.10
CA GLY A 245 6.40 -18.51 3.01
C GLY A 245 5.65 -18.46 4.34
N LYS A 246 6.20 -17.82 5.38
CA LYS A 246 5.57 -17.70 6.70
C LYS A 246 5.32 -16.24 7.09
N ILE A 247 4.19 -15.98 7.74
CA ILE A 247 3.85 -14.64 8.27
C ILE A 247 4.77 -14.32 9.45
N ARG A 248 5.45 -13.18 9.37
CA ARG A 248 6.36 -12.65 10.40
C ARG A 248 5.76 -11.47 11.16
N PHE A 249 5.11 -10.56 10.46
CA PHE A 249 4.44 -9.38 11.02
C PHE A 249 3.10 -9.17 10.35
N VAL A 250 2.14 -8.64 11.11
CA VAL A 250 0.84 -8.19 10.63
C VAL A 250 0.58 -6.78 11.16
N HIS A 251 0.28 -5.83 10.30
CA HIS A 251 -0.13 -4.48 10.68
C HIS A 251 -1.58 -4.27 10.26
N THR A 252 -2.34 -3.53 11.07
CA THR A 252 -3.70 -3.14 10.69
C THR A 252 -3.96 -1.65 10.88
N ILE A 253 -4.71 -1.09 9.93
CA ILE A 253 -5.21 0.28 9.96
C ILE A 253 -6.72 0.22 9.68
N THR A 254 -7.52 0.14 10.75
CA THR A 254 -8.98 0.04 10.65
C THR A 254 -9.63 1.40 10.93
N VAL A 255 -10.30 1.97 9.94
CA VAL A 255 -11.07 3.21 10.08
C VAL A 255 -12.44 2.87 10.67
N GLN A 256 -12.69 3.26 11.91
CA GLN A 256 -13.95 2.96 12.62
C GLN A 256 -14.78 4.21 12.89
N ARG A 257 -14.13 5.36 13.09
CA ARG A 257 -14.84 6.56 13.50
C ARG A 257 -15.83 7.02 12.43
N LYS A 258 -16.98 7.52 12.89
CA LYS A 258 -18.05 8.05 12.02
C LYS A 258 -17.73 9.45 11.53
#